data_AF-A0A2T5ADZ5-F1
#
_entry.id   AF-A0A2T5ADZ5-F1
#
_cell.length_a   1.000
_cell.length_b   1.000
_cell.length_c   1.000
_cell.angle_alpha   90.00
_cell.angle_beta   90.00
_cell.angle_gamma   90.00
#
_symmetry.space_group_name_H-M   'P 1'
#
loop_
_entity.id
_entity.type
_entity.pdbx_description
1 polymer ?
#
loop_
_entity_poly.entity_id
_entity_poly.type
_entity_poly.pdbx_seq_one_letter_code
_entity_poly.pdbx_strand_id
1 'polypeptide(L)' 'MAINSEELEVGLLSISVPVHDPDGRLVAAVSVSASNSRVTVDELRDRFAPVVKVHAAALGRQL' A
#
# COMPACT_ATOMS: atom_id res chain seq x y z
N MET A 1 -4.95 -4.20 4.64
CA MET A 1 -3.83 -3.29 4.39
C MET A 1 -2.78 -3.57 5.45
N ALA A 2 -1.50 -3.54 5.08
CA ALA A 2 -0.38 -3.74 5.98
C ALA A 2 0.63 -2.61 5.82
N ILE A 3 1.34 -2.29 6.90
CA ILE A 3 2.50 -1.38 6.89
C ILE A 3 3.68 -2.18 7.39
N ASN A 4 4.80 -2.05 6.71
CA ASN A 4 6.10 -2.58 7.14
C ASN A 4 6.97 -1.39 7.55
N SER A 5 7.61 -1.48 8.72
CA SER A 5 8.60 -0.51 9.17
C SER A 5 9.92 -1.20 9.45
N GLU A 6 10.84 -1.09 8.50
CA GLU A 6 12.23 -1.55 8.62
C GLU A 6 12.39 -3.05 8.88
N GLU A 7 11.35 -3.86 8.66
CA GLU A 7 11.42 -5.31 8.95
C GLU A 7 12.14 -6.07 7.83
N LEU A 8 12.13 -5.54 6.61
CA LEU A 8 12.83 -6.11 5.45
C LEU A 8 14.22 -5.52 5.26
N GLU A 9 14.35 -4.20 5.41
CA GLU A 9 15.60 -3.46 5.25
C GLU A 9 15.58 -2.23 6.16
N VAL A 10 16.68 -1.98 6.86
CA VAL A 10 16.84 -0.76 7.69
C VAL A 10 16.69 0.47 6.80
N GLY A 11 15.89 1.44 7.24
CA GLY A 11 15.60 2.63 6.44
C GLY A 11 14.39 2.51 5.52
N LEU A 12 13.81 1.31 5.35
CA LEU A 12 12.68 1.07 4.46
C LEU A 12 11.35 1.13 5.21
N LEU A 13 10.41 1.91 4.70
CA LEU A 13 9.00 1.82 5.06
C LEU A 13 8.21 1.38 3.83
N SER A 14 7.15 0.60 4.01
CA SER A 14 6.22 0.32 2.93
C SER A 14 4.79 0.12 3.39
N ILE A 15 3.84 0.31 2.48
CA ILE A 15 2.43 0.05 2.68
C ILE A 15 1.88 -0.81 1.56
N SER A 16 1.08 -1.81 1.91
CA SER A 16 0.44 -2.73 0.96
C SER A 16 -1.08 -2.73 1.12
N VAL A 17 -1.79 -2.56 0.01
CA VAL A 17 -3.24 -2.53 -0.06
C VAL A 17 -3.73 -3.69 -0.93
N PRO A 18 -4.69 -4.52 -0.46
CA PRO A 18 -5.24 -5.60 -1.27
C PRO A 18 -6.04 -5.07 -2.46
N VAL A 19 -6.00 -5.81 -3.56
CA VAL A 19 -6.81 -5.58 -4.76
C VAL A 19 -7.84 -6.70 -4.84
N HIS A 20 -9.12 -6.31 -4.86
CA HIS A 20 -10.22 -7.24 -5.06
C HIS A 20 -10.82 -7.03 -6.45
N ASP A 21 -11.16 -8.13 -7.14
CA ASP A 21 -11.93 -8.10 -8.40
C ASP A 21 -13.40 -7.69 -8.13
N PRO A 22 -14.24 -7.50 -9.17
CA PRO A 22 -15.66 -7.16 -8.98
C PRO A 22 -16.48 -8.23 -8.26
N ASP A 23 -16.03 -9.49 -8.26
CA ASP A 23 -16.63 -10.61 -7.50
C ASP A 23 -16.19 -10.61 -6.02
N GLY A 24 -15.31 -9.68 -5.62
CA GLY A 24 -14.77 -9.55 -4.28
C GLY A 24 -13.63 -10.51 -3.96
N ARG A 25 -13.07 -11.22 -4.93
CA ARG A 25 -11.92 -12.11 -4.72
C ARG A 25 -10.64 -11.29 -4.60
N LEU A 26 -9.79 -11.66 -3.65
CA LEU A 26 -8.44 -11.11 -3.54
C LEU A 26 -7.59 -11.63 -4.71
N VAL A 27 -7.24 -10.74 -5.64
CA VAL A 27 -6.51 -11.11 -6.87
C VAL A 27 -5.08 -10.58 -6.89
N ALA A 28 -4.79 -9.52 -6.14
CA ALA A 28 -3.45 -8.94 -6.07
C ALA A 28 -3.26 -8.05 -4.82
N ALA A 29 -2.10 -7.42 -4.70
CA ALA A 29 -1.85 -6.31 -3.78
C ALA A 29 -1.02 -5.22 -4.49
N VAL A 30 -1.30 -3.96 -4.17
CA VAL A 30 -0.48 -2.81 -4.58
C VAL A 30 0.35 -2.36 -3.39
N SER A 31 1.65 -2.23 -3.59
CA SER A 31 2.60 -1.82 -2.55
C SER A 31 3.37 -0.57 -2.97
N VAL A 32 3.64 0.31 -2.01
CA VAL A 32 4.52 1.48 -2.19
C VAL A 32 5.56 1.48 -1.09
N SER A 33 6.81 1.71 -1.47
CA SER A 33 7.95 1.79 -0.57
C SER A 33 8.53 3.19 -0.53
N ALA A 34 9.01 3.61 0.63
CA ALA A 34 9.63 4.91 0.87
C ALA A 34 10.79 4.79 1.87
N SER A 35 11.68 5.78 1.87
CA SER A 35 12.75 5.86 2.87
C SER A 35 12.25 6.55 4.14
N ASN A 36 12.57 5.99 5.31
CA ASN A 36 12.25 6.56 6.61
C ASN A 36 12.90 7.94 6.85
N SER A 37 13.94 8.28 6.08
CA SER A 37 14.61 9.60 6.12
C SER A 37 13.72 10.74 5.61
N ARG A 38 12.68 10.42 4.83
CA ARG A 38 11.82 11.41 4.16
C ARG A 38 10.34 11.27 4.51
N VAL A 39 9.94 10.11 5.02
CA VAL A 39 8.54 9.74 5.23
C VAL A 39 8.40 9.04 6.57
N THR A 40 7.36 9.36 7.30
CA THR A 40 6.97 8.69 8.55
C THR A 40 5.90 7.63 8.32
N VAL A 41 5.72 6.73 9.29
CA VAL A 41 4.63 5.73 9.26
C VAL A 41 3.25 6.41 9.24
N ASP A 42 3.08 7.53 9.95
CA ASP A 42 1.82 8.28 9.96
C ASP A 42 1.56 8.93 8.60
N GLU A 43 2.58 9.45 7.91
CA GLU A 43 2.42 9.91 6.54
C GLU A 43 2.03 8.77 5.59
N LEU A 44 2.63 7.58 5.72
CA LEU A 44 2.19 6.42 4.94
C LEU A 44 0.70 6.11 5.17
N ARG A 45 0.24 6.18 6.42
CA ARG A 45 -1.15 5.89 6.79
C ARG A 45 -2.11 6.98 6.29
N ASP A 46 -1.76 8.24 6.49
CA ASP A 46 -2.72 9.35 6.38
C ASP A 46 -2.65 10.04 5.02
N ARG A 47 -1.49 10.00 4.35
CA ARG A 47 -1.28 10.63 3.03
C ARG A 47 -1.19 9.62 1.89
N PHE A 48 -0.49 8.50 2.09
CA PHE A 48 -0.21 7.55 1.01
C PHE A 48 -1.35 6.53 0.89
N ALA A 49 -1.80 5.96 2.01
CA ALA A 49 -2.82 4.91 2.00
C ALA A 49 -4.12 5.30 1.26
N PRO A 50 -4.67 6.53 1.40
CA PRO A 50 -5.87 6.91 0.66
C PRO A 50 -5.66 6.86 -0.85
N VAL A 51 -4.51 7.35 -1.33
CA VAL A 51 -4.17 7.36 -2.76
C VAL A 51 -3.98 5.94 -3.27
N VAL A 52 -3.22 5.11 -2.55
CA VAL A 52 -2.99 3.71 -2.95
C VAL A 52 -4.30 2.93 -2.97
N LYS A 53 -5.22 3.16 -2.02
CA LYS A 53 -6.55 2.53 -2.01
C LYS A 53 -7.38 2.88 -3.24
N VAL A 54 -7.36 4.14 -3.69
CA VAL A 54 -8.08 4.56 -4.91
C VAL A 54 -7.54 3.81 -6.13
N HIS A 55 -6.23 3.71 -6.27
CA HIS A 55 -5.62 3.02 -7.41
C HIS A 55 -5.77 1.50 -7.32
N ALA A 56 -5.69 0.91 -6.12
CA ALA A 56 -5.97 -0.51 -5.92
C ALA A 56 -7.41 -0.86 -6.31
N ALA A 57 -8.38 -0.02 -5.94
CA ALA A 57 -9.78 -0.20 -6.34
C ALA A 57 -9.98 0.00 -7.85
N ALA A 58 -9.24 0.91 -8.48
CA ALA A 58 -9.28 1.11 -9.92
C ALA A 58 -8.73 -0.10 -10.69
N LEU A 59 -7.59 -0.63 -10.24
CA LEU A 59 -6.98 -1.83 -10.78
C LEU A 59 -7.91 -3.05 -10.62
N GLY A 60 -8.55 -3.19 -9.46
CA GLY A 60 -9.50 -4.26 -9.20
C GLY A 60 -10.69 -4.30 -10.16
N ARG A 61 -11.08 -3.17 -10.77
CA ARG A 61 -12.14 -3.13 -11.79
C ARG A 61 -11.68 -3.59 -13.18
N GLN A 62 -10.37 -3.79 -13.37
CA GLN A 62 -9.75 -4.17 -14.64
C GLN A 62 -9.24 -5.63 -14.63
N LEU A 63 -9.34 -6.30 -13.46
CA LEU A 63 -8.96 -7.68 -13.23
C LEU A 63 -10.22 -8.52 -12.99
#